data_AF-A0A428Z3T8-F1
#
_entry.id   AF-A0A428Z3T8-F1
#
_cell.length_a   1.000
_cell.length_b   1.000
_cell.length_c   1.000
_cell.angle_alpha   90.00
_cell.angle_beta   90.00
_cell.angle_gamma   90.00
#
_symmetry.space_group_name_H-M   'P 1'
#
loop_
_entity.id
_entity.type
_entity.pdbx_description
1 polymer ?
#
loop_
_entity_poly.entity_id
_entity_poly.type
_entity_poly.pdbx_seq_one_letter_code
_entity_poly.pdbx_strand_id
1 'polypeptide(L)'
;MDPTGEFARRFPLVARTRPACIPLARRVADLRGRARKAANSGDLIESAAVHNQAALVASDCGLPDLARQWCHNQVNIYLRARPLGAQAARLALEPITNLARLYIREGQGERAFTLMENLFTAVSSRADATVDGIQIPADLTDSAETHQHIRSWLWAVLLATGGRALATAGRWAEARARLDQYKGIGRRMLDGRQVAVIAHAVSGDTDRALGLLADTAPGEPWEGAVTSCLTIQCHNSLSSGDLTALLDRYRSLDTSTPGLAVFHTRLGLSFVDAIGGVNDPSARQIAIDLVDYATATEDGYVARDIFAHNGCRELLTDSRACSLSDLIEACALGSGVLSAALLADLTAALADTEEVMPCLARQPAQ
;
A
#
# COMPACT_ATOMS: atom_id res chain seq x y z
N MET A 1 -4.55 -16.28 -23.28
CA MET A 1 -4.49 -15.39 -22.11
C MET A 1 -3.12 -15.57 -21.50
N ASP A 2 -2.41 -14.49 -21.18
CA ASP A 2 -1.12 -14.57 -20.49
C ASP A 2 -1.36 -15.10 -19.07
N PRO A 3 -0.94 -16.34 -18.72
CA PRO A 3 -1.15 -16.92 -17.40
C PRO A 3 -0.47 -16.12 -16.28
N THR A 4 0.54 -15.30 -16.62
CA THR A 4 1.23 -14.41 -15.68
C THR A 4 0.44 -13.14 -15.39
N GLY A 5 -0.55 -12.81 -16.23
CA GLY A 5 -1.25 -11.52 -16.21
C GLY A 5 -2.11 -11.28 -14.97
N GLU A 6 -2.83 -12.30 -14.48
CA GLU A 6 -3.67 -12.18 -13.28
C GLU A 6 -2.83 -12.25 -11.99
N PHE A 7 -1.88 -13.18 -11.93
CA PHE A 7 -0.87 -13.30 -10.87
C PHE A 7 -0.12 -11.97 -10.66
N ALA A 8 0.45 -11.41 -11.74
CA ALA A 8 1.27 -10.22 -11.65
C ALA A 8 0.47 -9.03 -11.11
N ARG A 9 -0.76 -8.82 -11.60
CA ARG A 9 -1.61 -7.70 -11.17
C ARG A 9 -1.94 -7.72 -9.68
N ARG A 10 -2.06 -8.91 -9.06
CA ARG A 10 -2.43 -9.07 -7.65
C ARG A 10 -1.25 -9.21 -6.71
N PHE A 11 -0.04 -9.39 -7.24
CA PHE A 11 1.13 -9.67 -6.43
C PHE A 11 1.34 -8.60 -5.34
N PRO A 12 1.51 -8.98 -4.06
CA PRO A 12 1.50 -8.04 -2.93
C PRO A 12 2.65 -7.03 -2.95
N LEU A 13 3.72 -7.35 -3.68
CA LEU A 13 5.03 -6.72 -3.62
C LEU A 13 5.64 -6.82 -2.20
N VAL A 14 6.00 -5.70 -1.57
CA VAL A 14 6.61 -5.68 -0.22
C VAL A 14 5.58 -5.69 0.92
N ALA A 15 5.95 -6.30 2.04
CA ALA A 15 5.23 -6.26 3.32
C ALA A 15 5.13 -4.80 3.84
N ARG A 16 3.94 -4.21 3.73
CA ARG A 16 3.65 -2.86 4.22
C ARG A 16 2.51 -2.92 5.21
N THR A 17 2.70 -2.26 6.35
CA THR A 17 1.67 -2.16 7.37
C THR A 17 0.47 -1.38 6.82
N ARG A 18 -0.72 -1.90 7.07
CA ARG A 18 -1.99 -1.26 6.78
C ARG A 18 -2.88 -1.35 8.03
N PRO A 19 -3.57 -0.27 8.41
CA PRO A 19 -4.59 -0.32 9.46
C PRO A 19 -5.63 -1.38 9.13
N ALA A 20 -6.11 -2.09 10.17
CA ALA A 20 -7.14 -3.09 10.01
C ALA A 20 -8.44 -2.45 9.50
N CYS A 21 -9.11 -3.12 8.57
CA CYS A 21 -10.41 -2.69 8.06
C CYS A 21 -11.54 -3.30 8.89
N ILE A 22 -11.73 -2.79 10.10
CA ILE A 22 -12.86 -3.15 10.96
C ILE A 22 -14.13 -2.37 10.54
N PRO A 23 -15.33 -2.73 11.05
CA PRO A 23 -16.58 -2.05 10.69
C PRO A 23 -16.51 -0.52 10.79
N LEU A 24 -17.10 0.16 9.80
CA LEU A 24 -16.93 1.60 9.56
C LEU A 24 -17.25 2.45 10.78
N ALA A 25 -18.36 2.17 11.47
CA ALA A 25 -18.78 2.92 12.65
C ALA A 25 -17.71 2.91 13.75
N ARG A 26 -17.03 1.77 13.94
CA ARG A 26 -15.95 1.61 14.91
C ARG A 26 -14.70 2.40 14.48
N ARG A 27 -14.32 2.34 13.19
CA ARG A 27 -13.21 3.14 12.65
C ARG A 27 -13.41 4.64 12.87
N VAL A 28 -14.63 5.15 12.61
CA VAL A 28 -14.95 6.57 12.80
C VAL A 28 -14.94 6.96 14.28
N ALA A 29 -15.52 6.14 15.15
CA ALA A 29 -15.50 6.37 16.60
C ALA A 29 -14.07 6.40 17.17
N ASP A 30 -13.24 5.44 16.77
CA ASP A 30 -11.83 5.38 17.17
C ASP A 30 -11.06 6.62 16.70
N LEU A 31 -11.29 7.07 15.45
CA LEU A 31 -10.68 8.30 14.93
C LEU A 31 -11.12 9.55 15.69
N ARG A 32 -12.41 9.67 16.06
CA ARG A 32 -12.91 10.79 16.86
C ARG A 32 -12.23 10.83 18.23
N GLY A 33 -12.05 9.67 18.87
CA GLY A 33 -11.34 9.57 20.15
C GLY A 33 -9.87 9.99 20.05
N ARG A 34 -9.18 9.50 19.01
CA ARG A 34 -7.78 9.83 18.73
C ARG A 34 -7.58 11.32 18.43
N ALA A 35 -8.46 11.92 17.63
CA ALA A 35 -8.44 13.35 17.30
C ALA A 35 -8.49 14.23 18.54
N ARG A 36 -9.45 14.00 19.44
CA ARG A 36 -9.57 14.73 20.71
C ARG A 36 -8.33 14.60 21.58
N LYS A 37 -7.78 13.38 21.66
CA LYS A 37 -6.55 13.13 22.44
C LYS A 37 -5.35 13.88 21.84
N ALA A 38 -5.19 13.86 20.52
CA ALA A 38 -4.12 14.57 19.81
C ALA A 38 -4.23 16.08 20.02
N ALA A 39 -5.43 16.65 19.86
CA ALA A 39 -5.68 18.07 20.09
C ALA A 39 -5.35 18.50 21.52
N ASN A 40 -5.77 17.71 22.52
CA ASN A 40 -5.50 18.01 23.94
C ASN A 40 -4.02 17.89 24.33
N SER A 41 -3.27 17.01 23.66
CA SER A 41 -1.86 16.76 23.96
C SER A 41 -0.88 17.54 23.08
N GLY A 42 -1.37 18.20 22.03
CA GLY A 42 -0.52 18.86 21.04
C GLY A 42 0.31 17.87 20.21
N ASP A 43 -0.17 16.64 20.01
CA ASP A 43 0.57 15.62 19.25
C ASP A 43 0.39 15.83 17.74
N LEU A 44 1.41 16.42 17.11
CA LEU A 44 1.43 16.70 15.68
C LEU A 44 1.42 15.43 14.82
N ILE A 45 2.10 14.36 15.26
CA ILE A 45 2.19 13.11 14.50
C ILE A 45 0.82 12.46 14.49
N GLU A 46 0.18 12.38 15.65
CA GLU A 46 -1.14 11.76 15.77
C GLU A 46 -2.21 12.60 15.05
N SER A 47 -2.11 13.93 15.11
CA SER A 47 -2.98 14.83 14.33
C SER A 47 -2.89 14.57 12.83
N ALA A 48 -1.67 14.45 12.30
CA ALA A 48 -1.44 14.09 10.91
C ALA A 48 -1.92 12.67 10.58
N ALA A 49 -1.78 11.72 11.51
CA ALA A 49 -2.26 10.36 11.36
C ALA A 49 -3.79 10.30 11.28
N VAL A 50 -4.51 11.08 12.10
CA VAL A 50 -5.98 11.18 12.03
C VAL A 50 -6.43 11.66 10.65
N HIS A 51 -5.79 12.69 10.09
CA HIS A 51 -6.07 13.16 8.73
C HIS A 51 -5.85 12.08 7.68
N ASN A 52 -4.69 11.42 7.72
CA ASN A 52 -4.35 10.34 6.78
C ASN A 52 -5.36 9.19 6.86
N GLN A 53 -5.82 8.85 8.07
CA GLN A 53 -6.82 7.80 8.28
C GLN A 53 -8.22 8.22 7.86
N ALA A 54 -8.62 9.48 8.04
CA ALA A 54 -9.90 9.99 7.54
C ALA A 54 -9.94 9.93 6.00
N ALA A 55 -8.89 10.39 5.32
CA ALA A 55 -8.77 10.26 3.87
C ALA A 55 -8.78 8.79 3.41
N LEU A 56 -8.16 7.89 4.17
CA LEU A 56 -8.23 6.44 3.92
C LEU A 56 -9.66 5.91 4.06
N VAL A 57 -10.40 6.29 5.10
CA VAL A 57 -11.81 5.91 5.29
C VAL A 57 -12.66 6.39 4.11
N ALA A 58 -12.55 7.65 3.71
CA ALA A 58 -13.27 8.17 2.54
C ALA A 58 -12.93 7.40 1.27
N SER A 59 -11.65 7.11 1.04
CA SER A 59 -11.21 6.28 -0.10
C SER A 59 -11.79 4.87 -0.06
N ASP A 60 -11.78 4.23 1.11
CA ASP A 60 -12.32 2.90 1.29
C ASP A 60 -13.83 2.86 1.04
N CYS A 61 -14.56 3.91 1.43
CA CYS A 61 -15.98 4.08 1.14
C CYS A 61 -16.30 4.43 -0.33
N GLY A 62 -15.30 4.50 -1.21
CA GLY A 62 -15.52 4.87 -2.62
C GLY A 62 -15.84 6.36 -2.81
N LEU A 63 -15.34 7.23 -1.94
CA LEU A 63 -15.46 8.69 -2.03
C LEU A 63 -14.10 9.35 -2.33
N PRO A 64 -13.52 9.11 -3.53
CA PRO A 64 -12.16 9.53 -3.84
C PRO A 64 -11.98 11.04 -3.90
N ASP A 65 -12.99 11.81 -4.32
CA ASP A 65 -12.94 13.27 -4.32
C ASP A 65 -12.84 13.85 -2.91
N LEU A 66 -13.60 13.29 -1.96
CA LEU A 66 -13.54 13.68 -0.56
C LEU A 66 -12.16 13.35 0.04
N ALA A 67 -11.64 12.15 -0.25
CA ALA A 67 -10.30 11.76 0.18
C ALA A 67 -9.22 12.70 -0.37
N ARG A 68 -9.31 13.07 -1.66
CA ARG A 68 -8.40 14.04 -2.29
C ARG A 68 -8.50 15.41 -1.62
N GLN A 69 -9.72 15.90 -1.38
CA GLN A 69 -9.96 17.19 -0.73
C GLN A 69 -9.31 17.23 0.65
N TRP A 70 -9.45 16.19 1.47
CA TRP A 70 -8.84 16.13 2.80
C TRP A 70 -7.30 16.05 2.75
N CYS A 71 -6.73 15.32 1.78
CA CYS A 71 -5.28 15.37 1.56
C CYS A 71 -4.81 16.78 1.18
N HIS A 72 -5.51 17.45 0.26
CA HIS A 72 -5.21 18.83 -0.14
C HIS A 72 -5.26 19.82 1.03
N ASN A 73 -6.31 19.74 1.85
CA ASN A 73 -6.46 20.57 3.04
C ASN A 73 -5.28 20.41 4.00
N GLN A 74 -4.90 19.17 4.29
CA GLN A 74 -3.79 18.86 5.19
C GLN A 74 -2.46 19.46 4.70
N VAL A 75 -2.14 19.30 3.41
CA VAL A 75 -0.91 19.87 2.85
C VAL A 75 -0.90 21.39 2.97
N ASN A 76 -2.01 22.04 2.64
CA ASN A 76 -2.14 23.50 2.69
C ASN A 76 -2.00 24.07 4.11
N ILE A 77 -2.37 23.32 5.15
CA ILE A 77 -2.15 23.71 6.55
C ILE A 77 -0.64 23.85 6.83
N TYR A 78 0.15 22.84 6.48
CA TYR A 78 1.60 22.87 6.69
C TYR A 78 2.30 23.91 5.82
N LEU A 79 1.88 24.07 4.56
CA LEU A 79 2.53 25.02 3.65
C LEU A 79 2.39 26.49 4.10
N ARG A 80 1.46 26.81 5.01
CA ARG A 80 1.36 28.14 5.65
C ARG A 80 2.36 28.37 6.79
N ALA A 81 3.01 27.33 7.26
CA ALA A 81 3.99 27.37 8.34
C ALA A 81 5.44 27.33 7.85
N ARG A 82 5.66 27.42 6.52
CA ARG A 82 6.99 27.41 5.92
C ARG A 82 7.89 28.56 6.42
N PRO A 83 9.23 28.37 6.41
CA PRO A 83 9.92 27.13 6.03
C PRO A 83 9.77 26.04 7.11
N LEU A 84 9.81 24.77 6.70
CA LEU A 84 9.52 23.62 7.59
C LEU A 84 10.78 22.88 8.01
N GLY A 85 10.84 22.45 9.28
CA GLY A 85 11.81 21.46 9.75
C GLY A 85 11.51 20.04 9.26
N ALA A 86 12.44 19.11 9.45
CA ALA A 86 12.38 17.77 8.85
C ALA A 86 11.08 17.00 9.12
N GLN A 87 10.60 16.98 10.36
CA GLN A 87 9.37 16.28 10.71
C GLN A 87 8.14 16.93 10.05
N ALA A 88 8.00 18.26 10.17
CA ALA A 88 6.87 18.98 9.59
C ALA A 88 6.88 18.91 8.05
N ALA A 89 8.05 19.01 7.41
CA ALA A 89 8.19 18.86 5.97
C ALA A 89 7.78 17.46 5.49
N ARG A 90 8.13 16.40 6.22
CA ARG A 90 7.68 15.04 5.90
C ARG A 90 6.16 14.92 6.01
N LEU A 91 5.58 15.40 7.12
CA LEU A 91 4.12 15.37 7.34
C LEU A 91 3.36 16.24 6.33
N ALA A 92 3.96 17.33 5.84
CA ALA A 92 3.39 18.18 4.79
C ALA A 92 3.33 17.48 3.44
N LEU A 93 4.28 16.59 3.14
CA LEU A 93 4.39 15.92 1.84
C LEU A 93 3.72 14.54 1.82
N GLU A 94 3.57 13.88 2.96
CA GLU A 94 2.90 12.58 3.07
C GLU A 94 1.50 12.53 2.41
N PRO A 95 0.63 13.55 2.53
CA PRO A 95 -0.69 13.51 1.90
C PRO A 95 -0.60 13.53 0.37
N ILE A 96 0.44 14.13 -0.21
CA ILE A 96 0.69 14.06 -1.66
C ILE A 96 1.06 12.64 -2.07
N THR A 97 1.85 11.94 -1.25
CA THR A 97 2.12 10.50 -1.47
C THR A 97 0.84 9.66 -1.34
N ASN A 98 -0.11 10.07 -0.49
CA ASN A 98 -1.42 9.45 -0.36
C ASN A 98 -2.29 9.71 -1.60
N LEU A 99 -2.25 10.89 -2.23
CA LEU A 99 -2.90 11.14 -3.52
C LEU A 99 -2.44 10.15 -4.59
N ALA A 100 -1.14 9.87 -4.68
CA ALA A 100 -0.64 8.82 -5.58
C ALA A 100 -1.25 7.45 -5.26
N ARG A 101 -1.34 7.08 -3.98
CA ARG A 101 -1.98 5.82 -3.55
C ARG A 101 -3.48 5.77 -3.87
N LEU A 102 -4.18 6.91 -3.85
CA LEU A 102 -5.58 7.00 -4.29
C LEU A 102 -5.70 6.71 -5.79
N TYR A 103 -4.88 7.37 -6.62
CA TYR A 103 -4.86 7.13 -8.06
C TYR A 103 -4.54 5.67 -8.41
N ILE A 104 -3.62 5.02 -7.68
CA ILE A 104 -3.36 3.58 -7.85
C ILE A 104 -4.63 2.75 -7.61
N ARG A 105 -5.40 3.05 -6.56
CA ARG A 105 -6.66 2.34 -6.26
C ARG A 105 -7.73 2.55 -7.33
N GLU A 106 -7.74 3.71 -7.96
CA GLU A 106 -8.64 4.04 -9.09
C GLU A 106 -8.13 3.48 -10.44
N GLY A 107 -7.05 2.70 -10.45
CA GLY A 107 -6.46 2.16 -11.69
C GLY A 107 -5.66 3.18 -12.50
N GLN A 108 -5.44 4.38 -11.98
CA GLN A 108 -4.71 5.48 -12.62
C GLN A 108 -3.20 5.43 -12.27
N GLY A 109 -2.57 4.26 -12.47
CA GLY A 109 -1.16 4.03 -12.12
C GLY A 109 -0.17 4.99 -12.79
N GLU A 110 -0.41 5.36 -14.05
CA GLU A 110 0.45 6.33 -14.75
C GLU A 110 0.38 7.72 -14.11
N ARG A 111 -0.83 8.19 -13.80
CA ARG A 111 -1.04 9.47 -13.13
C ARG A 111 -0.35 9.48 -11.76
N ALA A 112 -0.46 8.38 -11.01
CA ALA A 112 0.22 8.23 -9.73
C ALA A 112 1.75 8.30 -9.85
N PHE A 113 2.32 7.66 -10.88
CA PHE A 113 3.76 7.74 -11.14
C PHE A 113 4.19 9.17 -11.49
N THR A 114 3.51 9.81 -12.45
CA THR A 114 3.81 11.19 -12.87
C THR A 114 3.72 12.18 -11.70
N LEU A 115 2.72 12.02 -10.82
CA LEU A 115 2.60 12.82 -9.61
C LEU A 115 3.85 12.67 -8.70
N MET A 116 4.28 11.43 -8.45
CA MET A 116 5.45 11.16 -7.61
C MET A 116 6.75 11.67 -8.24
N GLU A 117 6.91 11.52 -9.55
CA GLU A 117 8.07 12.00 -10.32
C GLU A 117 8.15 13.54 -10.30
N ASN A 118 7.01 14.21 -10.51
CA ASN A 118 6.91 15.67 -10.42
C ASN A 118 7.22 16.18 -9.01
N LEU A 119 6.70 15.54 -7.97
CA LEU A 119 7.00 15.90 -6.59
C LEU A 119 8.48 15.74 -6.27
N PHE A 120 9.07 14.60 -6.62
CA PHE A 120 10.49 14.34 -6.40
C PHE A 120 11.37 15.35 -7.14
N THR A 121 11.01 15.69 -8.38
CA THR A 121 11.74 16.66 -9.20
C THR A 121 11.66 18.06 -8.61
N ALA A 122 10.46 18.54 -8.28
CA ALA A 122 10.24 19.87 -7.70
C ALA A 122 11.03 20.07 -6.41
N VAL A 123 10.94 19.09 -5.49
CA VAL A 123 11.69 19.13 -4.23
C VAL A 123 13.18 19.01 -4.51
N SER A 124 13.63 18.15 -5.42
CA SER A 124 15.07 17.98 -5.70
C SER A 124 15.72 19.19 -6.35
N SER A 125 15.01 19.92 -7.20
CA SER A 125 15.51 21.10 -7.90
C SER A 125 15.37 22.39 -7.09
N ARG A 126 14.66 22.37 -5.95
CA ARG A 126 14.25 23.58 -5.20
C ARG A 126 13.60 24.61 -6.11
N ALA A 127 12.69 24.15 -6.97
CA ALA A 127 11.94 25.01 -7.87
C ALA A 127 10.49 25.08 -7.42
N ASP A 128 9.88 26.25 -7.58
CA ASP A 128 8.43 26.38 -7.45
C ASP A 128 7.76 25.50 -8.51
N ALA A 129 6.81 24.67 -8.09
CA ALA A 129 6.11 23.75 -8.97
C ALA A 129 4.67 23.55 -8.51
N THR A 130 3.80 23.15 -9.44
CA THR A 130 2.45 22.70 -9.11
C THR A 130 2.39 21.18 -9.25
N VAL A 131 2.02 20.48 -8.18
CA VAL A 131 1.86 19.02 -8.15
C VAL A 131 0.42 18.69 -7.75
N ASP A 132 -0.33 18.10 -8.68
CA ASP A 132 -1.77 17.76 -8.49
C ASP A 132 -2.61 18.94 -7.99
N GLY A 133 -2.29 20.17 -8.42
CA GLY A 133 -2.97 21.41 -8.00
C GLY A 133 -2.39 22.07 -6.74
N ILE A 134 -1.41 21.43 -6.08
CA ILE A 134 -0.75 21.94 -4.88
C ILE A 134 0.51 22.71 -5.27
N GLN A 135 0.68 23.93 -4.76
CA GLN A 135 1.90 24.71 -4.95
C GLN A 135 2.99 24.18 -4.02
N ILE A 136 4.03 23.57 -4.60
CA ILE A 136 5.24 23.14 -3.91
C ILE A 136 6.29 24.23 -4.10
N PRO A 137 6.68 24.93 -3.04
CA PRO A 137 7.54 26.08 -3.14
C PRO A 137 9.02 25.71 -3.04
N ALA A 138 9.87 26.53 -3.66
CA ALA A 138 11.33 26.36 -3.64
C ALA A 138 11.92 26.39 -2.21
N ASP A 139 11.31 27.15 -1.31
CA ASP A 139 11.75 27.39 0.08
C ASP A 139 11.03 26.50 1.12
N LEU A 140 10.55 25.31 0.70
CA LEU A 140 9.78 24.39 1.56
C LEU A 140 10.45 24.08 2.91
N THR A 141 11.77 23.92 2.93
CA THR A 141 12.54 23.41 4.08
C THR A 141 13.44 24.47 4.69
N ASP A 142 13.60 24.45 6.00
CA ASP A 142 14.37 25.43 6.79
C ASP A 142 15.89 25.39 6.60
N SER A 143 16.44 24.29 6.11
CA SER A 143 17.88 24.09 6.00
C SER A 143 18.25 23.15 4.86
N ALA A 144 19.52 23.17 4.47
CA ALA A 144 20.06 22.23 3.49
C ALA A 144 20.08 20.79 3.97
N GLU A 145 20.27 20.56 5.27
CA GLU A 145 20.23 19.23 5.88
C GLU A 145 18.81 18.66 5.85
N THR A 146 17.83 19.43 6.31
CA THR A 146 16.40 19.09 6.22
C THR A 146 16.02 18.76 4.78
N HIS A 147 16.43 19.61 3.82
CA HIS A 147 16.19 19.36 2.41
C HIS A 147 16.75 18.01 1.93
N GLN A 148 17.99 17.69 2.27
CA GLN A 148 18.62 16.45 1.85
C GLN A 148 17.97 15.21 2.48
N HIS A 149 17.54 15.33 3.74
CA HIS A 149 16.75 14.30 4.42
C HIS A 149 15.42 14.05 3.68
N ILE A 150 14.66 15.11 3.38
CA ILE A 150 13.37 15.02 2.70
C ILE A 150 13.52 14.48 1.28
N ARG A 151 14.53 14.94 0.53
CA ARG A 151 14.83 14.41 -0.81
C ARG A 151 15.14 12.91 -0.77
N SER A 152 15.94 12.46 0.20
CA SER A 152 16.28 11.02 0.33
C SER A 152 15.05 10.18 0.67
N TRP A 153 14.19 10.68 1.56
CA TRP A 153 12.91 10.04 1.84
C TRP A 153 12.00 9.98 0.60
N LEU A 154 11.83 11.09 -0.12
CA LEU A 154 11.01 11.12 -1.35
C LEU A 154 11.54 10.20 -2.43
N TRP A 155 12.86 10.07 -2.58
CA TRP A 155 13.46 9.09 -3.48
C TRP A 155 13.02 7.67 -3.12
N ALA A 156 13.09 7.30 -1.84
CA ALA A 156 12.61 5.99 -1.39
C ALA A 156 11.10 5.81 -1.65
N VAL A 157 10.29 6.85 -1.44
CA VAL A 157 8.84 6.81 -1.75
C VAL A 157 8.57 6.70 -3.25
N LEU A 158 9.35 7.37 -4.12
CA LEU A 158 9.24 7.27 -5.57
C LEU A 158 9.52 5.84 -6.04
N LEU A 159 10.59 5.21 -5.53
CA LEU A 159 10.90 3.81 -5.85
C LEU A 159 9.75 2.89 -5.40
N ALA A 160 9.29 3.07 -4.17
CA ALA A 160 8.30 2.22 -3.53
C ALA A 160 6.88 2.37 -4.10
N THR A 161 6.41 3.61 -4.27
CA THR A 161 5.04 3.93 -4.71
C THR A 161 4.98 4.09 -6.22
N GLY A 162 5.95 4.76 -6.84
CA GLY A 162 6.02 4.93 -8.29
C GLY A 162 6.22 3.60 -9.02
N GLY A 163 7.14 2.75 -8.55
CA GLY A 163 7.32 1.40 -9.12
C GLY A 163 6.04 0.57 -9.05
N ARG A 164 5.35 0.60 -7.90
CA ARG A 164 4.06 -0.07 -7.71
C ARG A 164 2.96 0.50 -8.61
N ALA A 165 2.95 1.81 -8.84
CA ALA A 165 1.95 2.47 -9.66
C ALA A 165 1.96 1.95 -11.11
N LEU A 166 3.15 1.86 -11.72
CA LEU A 166 3.31 1.30 -13.05
C LEU A 166 3.05 -0.22 -13.08
N ALA A 167 3.55 -0.94 -12.07
CA ALA A 167 3.35 -2.40 -11.96
C ALA A 167 1.87 -2.79 -11.89
N THR A 168 1.08 -2.12 -11.05
CA THR A 168 -0.36 -2.38 -10.90
C THR A 168 -1.17 -2.01 -12.15
N ALA A 169 -0.68 -1.07 -12.96
CA ALA A 169 -1.22 -0.77 -14.29
C ALA A 169 -0.79 -1.78 -15.38
N GLY A 170 -0.04 -2.84 -15.02
CA GLY A 170 0.47 -3.85 -15.95
C GLY A 170 1.69 -3.40 -16.75
N ARG A 171 2.24 -2.21 -16.49
CA ARG A 171 3.39 -1.63 -17.21
C ARG A 171 4.72 -2.10 -16.61
N TRP A 172 4.89 -3.41 -16.44
CA TRP A 172 6.04 -4.01 -15.74
C TRP A 172 7.39 -3.66 -16.33
N ALA A 173 7.51 -3.68 -17.67
CA ALA A 173 8.77 -3.36 -18.35
C ALA A 173 9.20 -1.90 -18.09
N GLU A 174 8.24 -0.97 -18.10
CA GLU A 174 8.52 0.43 -17.79
C GLU A 174 8.78 0.63 -16.30
N ALA A 175 8.01 -0.02 -15.42
CA ALA A 175 8.26 -0.01 -13.98
C ALA A 175 9.71 -0.43 -13.68
N ARG A 176 10.19 -1.51 -14.31
CA ARG A 176 11.57 -1.96 -14.22
C ARG A 176 12.56 -0.92 -14.76
N ALA A 177 12.32 -0.35 -15.94
CA ALA A 177 13.19 0.65 -16.54
C ALA A 177 13.33 1.92 -15.66
N ARG A 178 12.22 2.38 -15.06
CA ARG A 178 12.23 3.52 -14.13
C ARG A 178 12.96 3.19 -12.83
N LEU A 179 12.73 2.02 -12.26
CA LEU A 179 13.46 1.57 -11.07
C LEU A 179 14.96 1.47 -11.36
N ASP A 180 15.36 0.98 -12.54
CA ASP A 180 16.76 0.91 -12.96
C ASP A 180 17.39 2.32 -13.08
N GLN A 181 16.69 3.25 -13.74
CA GLN A 181 17.09 4.66 -13.86
C GLN A 181 17.38 5.30 -12.49
N TYR A 182 16.55 5.01 -11.49
CA TYR A 182 16.71 5.51 -10.12
C TYR A 182 17.54 4.60 -9.22
N LYS A 183 18.20 3.56 -9.76
CA LYS A 183 19.02 2.58 -9.01
C LYS A 183 18.26 1.88 -7.88
N GLY A 184 16.97 1.64 -8.08
CA GLY A 184 16.06 1.00 -7.13
C GLY A 184 16.03 -0.54 -7.18
N ILE A 185 16.76 -1.17 -8.12
CA ILE A 185 16.85 -2.63 -8.22
C ILE A 185 18.03 -3.13 -7.38
N GLY A 186 17.75 -3.54 -6.15
CA GLY A 186 18.74 -4.08 -5.22
C GLY A 186 18.96 -5.59 -5.34
N ARG A 187 19.78 -6.14 -4.43
CA ARG A 187 20.01 -7.60 -4.28
C ARG A 187 19.04 -8.28 -3.32
N ARG A 188 18.36 -7.53 -2.45
CA ARG A 188 17.33 -8.00 -1.51
C ARG A 188 15.98 -8.09 -2.21
N MET A 189 15.05 -8.92 -1.71
CA MET A 189 13.73 -9.13 -2.32
C MET A 189 12.73 -8.02 -1.96
N LEU A 190 13.13 -6.76 -2.20
CA LEU A 190 12.30 -5.57 -2.02
C LEU A 190 11.56 -5.20 -3.33
N ASP A 191 10.79 -4.11 -3.33
CA ASP A 191 9.89 -3.73 -4.44
C ASP A 191 10.61 -3.79 -5.81
N GLY A 192 11.83 -3.24 -5.90
CA GLY A 192 12.55 -3.17 -7.17
C GLY A 192 12.99 -4.53 -7.73
N ARG A 193 13.43 -5.45 -6.86
CA ARG A 193 13.85 -6.80 -7.25
C ARG A 193 12.64 -7.62 -7.71
N GLN A 194 11.53 -7.51 -6.99
CA GLN A 194 10.27 -8.18 -7.33
C GLN A 194 9.70 -7.69 -8.67
N VAL A 195 9.67 -6.37 -8.89
CA VAL A 195 9.23 -5.79 -10.18
C VAL A 195 10.13 -6.26 -11.32
N ALA A 196 11.45 -6.35 -11.11
CA ALA A 196 12.37 -6.82 -12.13
C ALA A 196 12.10 -8.29 -12.51
N VAL A 197 11.94 -9.19 -11.54
CA VAL A 197 11.59 -10.60 -11.77
C VAL A 197 10.28 -10.73 -12.55
N ILE A 198 9.22 -10.07 -12.08
CA ILE A 198 7.89 -10.14 -12.71
C ILE A 198 7.92 -9.55 -14.12
N ALA A 199 8.65 -8.44 -14.35
CA ALA A 199 8.78 -7.86 -15.68
C ALA A 199 9.42 -8.83 -16.68
N HIS A 200 10.46 -9.56 -16.27
CA HIS A 200 11.06 -10.60 -17.11
C HIS A 200 10.09 -11.76 -17.35
N ALA A 201 9.44 -12.27 -16.29
CA ALA A 201 8.46 -13.36 -16.40
C ALA A 201 7.29 -13.02 -17.33
N VAL A 202 6.67 -11.85 -17.18
CA VAL A 202 5.57 -11.37 -18.04
C VAL A 202 6.02 -11.19 -19.50
N SER A 203 7.29 -10.86 -19.74
CA SER A 203 7.84 -10.77 -21.11
C SER A 203 8.25 -12.12 -21.71
N GLY A 204 8.09 -13.23 -20.99
CA GLY A 204 8.54 -14.56 -21.41
C GLY A 204 10.05 -14.81 -21.27
N ASP A 205 10.79 -13.89 -20.63
CA ASP A 205 12.23 -14.00 -20.38
C ASP A 205 12.48 -14.73 -19.06
N THR A 206 12.05 -16.00 -19.01
CA THR A 206 12.10 -16.83 -17.81
C THR A 206 13.53 -17.04 -17.30
N ASP A 207 14.52 -17.16 -18.19
CA ASP A 207 15.92 -17.36 -17.81
C ASP A 207 16.46 -16.17 -17.00
N ARG A 208 16.15 -14.93 -17.41
CA ARG A 208 16.55 -13.75 -16.62
C ARG A 208 15.76 -13.63 -15.31
N ALA A 209 14.48 -13.99 -15.31
CA ALA A 209 13.69 -14.01 -14.09
C ALA A 209 14.29 -14.98 -13.05
N LEU A 210 14.62 -16.21 -13.48
CA LEU A 210 15.26 -17.23 -12.66
C LEU A 210 16.67 -16.84 -12.22
N GLY A 211 17.46 -16.21 -13.11
CA GLY A 211 18.78 -15.68 -12.76
C GLY A 211 18.70 -14.62 -11.64
N LEU A 212 17.76 -13.68 -11.73
CA LEU A 212 17.52 -12.70 -10.67
C LEU A 212 17.08 -13.36 -9.35
N LEU A 213 16.24 -14.40 -9.41
CA LEU A 213 15.82 -15.14 -8.22
C LEU A 213 17.02 -15.84 -7.56
N ALA A 214 17.85 -16.54 -8.35
CA ALA A 214 19.06 -17.21 -7.85
C ALA A 214 20.07 -16.24 -7.22
N ASP A 215 20.24 -15.05 -7.81
CA ASP A 215 21.19 -14.03 -7.32
C ASP A 215 20.67 -13.23 -6.10
N THR A 216 19.43 -13.48 -5.66
CA THR A 216 18.80 -12.73 -4.57
C THR A 216 19.48 -13.06 -3.24
N ALA A 217 19.93 -12.02 -2.55
CA ALA A 217 20.54 -12.14 -1.23
C ALA A 217 19.46 -12.52 -0.19
N PRO A 218 19.79 -13.40 0.79
CA PRO A 218 18.90 -13.70 1.90
C PRO A 218 18.45 -12.45 2.65
N GLY A 219 17.23 -12.51 3.19
CA GLY A 219 16.60 -11.41 3.91
C GLY A 219 15.66 -11.88 5.00
N GLU A 220 14.61 -11.11 5.25
CA GLU A 220 13.58 -11.46 6.23
C GLU A 220 12.76 -12.70 5.77
N PRO A 221 12.08 -13.42 6.68
CA PRO A 221 11.31 -14.61 6.30
C PRO A 221 10.30 -14.37 5.16
N TRP A 222 9.63 -13.20 5.17
CA TRP A 222 8.68 -12.84 4.12
C TRP A 222 9.36 -12.66 2.75
N GLU A 223 10.62 -12.19 2.69
CA GLU A 223 11.39 -12.10 1.45
C GLU A 223 11.67 -13.49 0.87
N GLY A 224 11.95 -14.46 1.76
CA GLY A 224 12.12 -15.86 1.39
C GLY A 224 10.85 -16.46 0.79
N ALA A 225 9.68 -16.20 1.39
CA ALA A 225 8.41 -16.68 0.87
C ALA A 225 8.00 -16.00 -0.45
N VAL A 226 8.24 -14.71 -0.60
CA VAL A 226 8.06 -13.99 -1.88
C VAL A 226 8.94 -14.59 -2.97
N THR A 227 10.21 -14.86 -2.65
CA THR A 227 11.15 -15.51 -3.57
C THR A 227 10.64 -16.90 -3.97
N SER A 228 10.17 -17.71 -3.00
CA SER A 228 9.56 -19.01 -3.29
C SER A 228 8.37 -18.91 -4.24
N CYS A 229 7.44 -17.97 -4.00
CA CYS A 229 6.26 -17.77 -4.82
C CYS A 229 6.64 -17.43 -6.27
N LEU A 230 7.58 -16.50 -6.45
CA LEU A 230 8.08 -16.10 -7.77
C LEU A 230 8.85 -17.22 -8.47
N THR A 231 9.61 -18.03 -7.73
CA THR A 231 10.27 -19.23 -8.28
C THR A 231 9.25 -20.22 -8.81
N ILE A 232 8.21 -20.54 -8.05
CA ILE A 232 7.12 -21.44 -8.51
C ILE A 232 6.50 -20.87 -9.80
N GLN A 233 6.15 -19.58 -9.81
CA GLN A 233 5.55 -18.93 -10.98
C GLN A 233 6.45 -18.97 -12.23
N CYS A 234 7.76 -18.85 -12.06
CA CYS A 234 8.70 -18.84 -13.19
C CYS A 234 9.02 -20.25 -13.73
N HIS A 235 8.67 -21.31 -13.01
CA HIS A 235 8.92 -22.69 -13.46
C HIS A 235 7.69 -23.31 -14.12
N ASN A 236 7.89 -23.90 -15.30
CA ASN A 236 6.84 -24.67 -15.99
C ASN A 236 6.50 -25.99 -15.28
N SER A 237 7.47 -26.55 -14.55
CA SER A 237 7.30 -27.76 -13.74
C SER A 237 8.38 -27.82 -12.67
N LEU A 238 8.00 -28.11 -11.43
CA LEU A 238 8.91 -28.41 -10.33
C LEU A 238 8.78 -29.88 -9.94
N SER A 239 9.86 -30.46 -9.41
CA SER A 239 9.74 -31.76 -8.75
C SER A 239 8.87 -31.62 -7.49
N SER A 240 8.22 -32.71 -7.07
CA SER A 240 7.41 -32.68 -5.85
C SER A 240 8.23 -32.26 -4.62
N GLY A 241 9.51 -32.66 -4.55
CA GLY A 241 10.39 -32.30 -3.44
C GLY A 241 10.73 -30.80 -3.42
N ASP A 242 11.00 -30.22 -4.58
CA ASP A 242 11.31 -28.79 -4.70
C ASP A 242 10.08 -27.94 -4.37
N LEU A 243 8.90 -28.32 -4.87
CA LEU A 243 7.65 -27.63 -4.56
C LEU A 243 7.37 -27.64 -3.05
N THR A 244 7.49 -28.79 -2.39
CA THR A 244 7.32 -28.90 -0.93
C THR A 244 8.29 -27.97 -0.19
N ALA A 245 9.58 -27.97 -0.54
CA ALA A 245 10.57 -27.12 0.11
C ALA A 245 10.28 -25.61 -0.06
N LEU A 246 9.74 -25.19 -1.21
CA LEU A 246 9.35 -23.81 -1.45
C LEU A 246 8.09 -23.41 -0.66
N LEU A 247 7.11 -24.32 -0.54
CA LEU A 247 5.89 -24.13 0.23
C LEU A 247 6.14 -24.07 1.74
N ASP A 248 7.10 -24.85 2.25
CA ASP A 248 7.41 -24.85 3.68
C ASP A 248 7.92 -23.48 4.16
N ARG A 249 8.61 -22.72 3.31
CA ARG A 249 9.00 -21.33 3.61
C ARG A 249 7.79 -20.41 3.80
N TYR A 250 6.76 -20.58 2.98
CA TYR A 250 5.50 -19.83 3.12
C TYR A 250 4.76 -20.24 4.40
N ARG A 251 4.64 -21.54 4.66
CA ARG A 251 3.97 -22.08 5.86
C ARG A 251 4.66 -21.68 7.16
N SER A 252 5.97 -21.40 7.11
CA SER A 252 6.75 -20.94 8.26
C SER A 252 6.60 -19.45 8.59
N LEU A 253 5.85 -18.69 7.78
CA LEU A 253 5.67 -17.26 8.04
C LEU A 253 4.85 -17.02 9.31
N ASP A 254 5.35 -16.13 10.15
CA ASP A 254 4.55 -15.55 11.23
C ASP A 254 3.51 -14.59 10.64
N THR A 255 2.23 -14.95 10.78
CA THR A 255 1.09 -14.15 10.34
C THR A 255 0.44 -13.36 11.47
N SER A 256 1.03 -13.37 12.67
CA SER A 256 0.50 -12.66 13.86
C SER A 256 0.90 -11.18 13.90
N THR A 257 1.86 -10.76 13.08
CA THR A 257 2.35 -9.38 13.05
C THR A 257 1.22 -8.40 12.69
N PRO A 258 0.88 -7.44 13.57
CA PRO A 258 -0.20 -6.49 13.31
C PRO A 258 0.02 -5.66 12.05
N GLY A 259 -1.04 -5.47 11.28
CA GLY A 259 -1.05 -4.63 10.08
C GLY A 259 -0.50 -5.29 8.81
N LEU A 260 -0.07 -6.57 8.86
CA LEU A 260 0.38 -7.31 7.67
C LEU A 260 -0.68 -8.24 7.08
N ALA A 261 -1.91 -8.24 7.60
CA ALA A 261 -2.99 -9.14 7.15
C ALA A 261 -3.20 -9.09 5.62
N VAL A 262 -3.29 -7.89 5.04
CA VAL A 262 -3.44 -7.73 3.59
C VAL A 262 -2.25 -8.28 2.80
N PHE A 263 -1.03 -8.11 3.31
CA PHE A 263 0.16 -8.64 2.66
C PHE A 263 0.15 -10.18 2.67
N HIS A 264 -0.09 -10.79 3.83
CA HIS A 264 -0.14 -12.25 3.97
C HIS A 264 -1.24 -12.87 3.11
N THR A 265 -2.44 -12.29 3.13
CA THR A 265 -3.55 -12.76 2.29
C THR A 265 -3.19 -12.74 0.82
N ARG A 266 -2.68 -11.61 0.31
CA ARG A 266 -2.29 -11.50 -1.11
C ARG A 266 -1.13 -12.40 -1.49
N LEU A 267 -0.17 -12.62 -0.58
CA LEU A 267 0.91 -13.57 -0.81
C LEU A 267 0.36 -14.99 -0.91
N GLY A 268 -0.52 -15.40 -0.01
CA GLY A 268 -1.19 -16.70 -0.07
C GLY A 268 -2.00 -16.89 -1.36
N LEU A 269 -2.77 -15.88 -1.78
CA LEU A 269 -3.47 -15.89 -3.07
C LEU A 269 -2.50 -16.03 -4.24
N SER A 270 -1.33 -15.37 -4.17
CA SER A 270 -0.28 -15.50 -5.19
C SER A 270 0.29 -16.91 -5.26
N PHE A 271 0.41 -17.63 -4.13
CA PHE A 271 0.77 -19.05 -4.14
C PHE A 271 -0.31 -19.93 -4.78
N VAL A 272 -1.59 -19.67 -4.49
CA VAL A 272 -2.71 -20.39 -5.13
C VAL A 272 -2.65 -20.22 -6.66
N ASP A 273 -2.42 -18.99 -7.11
CA ASP A 273 -2.26 -18.66 -8.54
C ASP A 273 -1.02 -19.38 -9.14
N ALA A 274 0.14 -19.30 -8.47
CA ALA A 274 1.40 -19.85 -8.98
C ALA A 274 1.40 -21.39 -9.11
N ILE A 275 0.63 -22.10 -8.27
CA ILE A 275 0.50 -23.57 -8.33
C ILE A 275 -0.48 -24.01 -9.43
N GLY A 276 -1.27 -23.10 -10.00
CA GLY A 276 -2.26 -23.41 -11.03
C GLY A 276 -3.69 -23.59 -10.49
N GLY A 277 -3.99 -23.04 -9.31
CA GLY A 277 -5.34 -22.97 -8.75
C GLY A 277 -5.75 -24.14 -7.86
N VAL A 278 -6.97 -24.06 -7.31
CA VAL A 278 -7.48 -24.90 -6.21
C VAL A 278 -7.75 -26.37 -6.55
N ASN A 279 -7.51 -26.78 -7.79
CA ASN A 279 -7.52 -28.20 -8.17
C ASN A 279 -6.28 -28.93 -7.64
N ASP A 280 -5.17 -28.22 -7.44
CA ASP A 280 -4.01 -28.77 -6.75
C ASP A 280 -4.27 -28.86 -5.23
N PRO A 281 -3.98 -30.01 -4.56
CA PRO A 281 -4.22 -30.18 -3.14
C PRO A 281 -3.52 -29.13 -2.25
N SER A 282 -2.31 -28.70 -2.62
CA SER A 282 -1.55 -27.70 -1.85
C SER A 282 -2.18 -26.32 -1.99
N ALA A 283 -2.55 -25.94 -3.21
CA ALA A 283 -3.25 -24.68 -3.46
C ALA A 283 -4.62 -24.64 -2.77
N ARG A 284 -5.35 -25.77 -2.79
CA ARG A 284 -6.63 -25.90 -2.09
C ARG A 284 -6.49 -25.71 -0.59
N GLN A 285 -5.47 -26.32 0.03
CA GLN A 285 -5.23 -26.15 1.46
C GLN A 285 -4.92 -24.69 1.81
N ILE A 286 -4.05 -24.03 1.03
CA ILE A 286 -3.74 -22.60 1.24
C ILE A 286 -5.01 -21.76 1.15
N ALA A 287 -5.87 -22.02 0.16
CA ALA A 287 -7.12 -21.29 0.01
C ALA A 287 -8.08 -21.50 1.20
N ILE A 288 -8.16 -22.72 1.76
CA ILE A 288 -8.94 -23.01 2.98
C ILE A 288 -8.37 -22.23 4.17
N ASP A 289 -7.06 -22.28 4.38
CA ASP A 289 -6.39 -21.58 5.48
C ASP A 289 -6.63 -20.07 5.40
N LEU A 290 -6.63 -19.49 4.19
CA LEU A 290 -6.94 -18.08 3.96
C LEU A 290 -8.38 -17.72 4.30
N VAL A 291 -9.35 -18.57 3.97
CA VAL A 291 -10.76 -18.36 4.32
C VAL A 291 -10.95 -18.40 5.84
N ASP A 292 -10.30 -19.34 6.51
CA ASP A 292 -10.33 -19.44 7.97
C ASP A 292 -9.66 -18.22 8.62
N TYR A 293 -8.53 -17.76 8.06
CA TYR A 293 -7.85 -16.54 8.49
C TYR A 293 -8.71 -15.28 8.32
N ALA A 294 -9.46 -15.16 7.22
CA ALA A 294 -10.40 -14.05 6.99
C ALA A 294 -11.49 -13.99 8.05
N THR A 295 -12.01 -15.16 8.40
CA THR A 295 -13.05 -15.30 9.42
C THR A 295 -12.52 -14.95 10.80
N ALA A 296 -11.29 -15.35 11.13
CA ALA A 296 -10.67 -15.09 12.42
C ALA A 296 -10.22 -13.63 12.62
N THR A 297 -9.80 -12.94 11.55
CA THR A 297 -9.28 -11.57 11.64
C THR A 297 -10.34 -10.49 11.58
N GLU A 298 -11.53 -10.80 11.05
CA GLU A 298 -12.62 -9.84 10.81
C GLU A 298 -12.14 -8.57 10.07
N ASP A 299 -11.15 -8.71 9.18
CA ASP A 299 -10.62 -7.61 8.39
C ASP A 299 -11.32 -7.55 7.01
N GLY A 300 -12.04 -6.45 6.76
CA GLY A 300 -12.78 -6.24 5.52
C GLY A 300 -11.90 -6.23 4.26
N TYR A 301 -10.63 -5.84 4.32
CA TYR A 301 -9.75 -5.92 3.16
C TYR A 301 -9.38 -7.37 2.84
N VAL A 302 -9.13 -8.18 3.87
CA VAL A 302 -8.88 -9.62 3.72
C VAL A 302 -10.11 -10.31 3.15
N ALA A 303 -11.29 -10.04 3.73
CA ALA A 303 -12.56 -10.57 3.25
C ALA A 303 -12.80 -10.23 1.78
N ARG A 304 -12.62 -8.96 1.39
CA ARG A 304 -12.77 -8.51 0.01
C ARG A 304 -11.80 -9.20 -0.95
N ASP A 305 -10.52 -9.29 -0.59
CA ASP A 305 -9.51 -9.87 -1.47
C ASP A 305 -9.76 -11.39 -1.68
N ILE A 306 -10.26 -12.10 -0.65
CA ILE A 306 -10.66 -13.51 -0.76
C ILE A 306 -11.94 -13.67 -1.58
N PHE A 307 -12.95 -12.82 -1.34
CA PHE A 307 -14.22 -12.86 -2.07
C PHE A 307 -14.03 -12.57 -3.56
N ALA A 308 -13.05 -11.73 -3.91
CA ALA A 308 -12.68 -11.40 -5.29
C ALA A 308 -11.84 -12.47 -6.00
N HIS A 309 -11.31 -13.47 -5.28
CA HIS A 309 -10.46 -14.50 -5.85
C HIS A 309 -11.28 -15.74 -6.25
N ASN A 310 -11.31 -16.06 -7.55
CA ASN A 310 -12.16 -17.13 -8.09
C ASN A 310 -11.98 -18.48 -7.39
N GLY A 311 -10.74 -18.94 -7.24
CA GLY A 311 -10.47 -20.23 -6.59
C GLY A 311 -10.87 -20.27 -5.11
N CYS A 312 -10.79 -19.14 -4.40
CA CYS A 312 -11.24 -19.08 -3.01
C CYS A 312 -12.76 -19.07 -2.93
N ARG A 313 -13.41 -18.30 -3.82
CA ARG A 313 -14.87 -18.20 -3.89
C ARG A 313 -15.53 -19.54 -4.17
N GLU A 314 -14.94 -20.38 -5.02
CA GLU A 314 -15.42 -21.74 -5.30
C GLU A 314 -15.38 -22.67 -4.07
N LEU A 315 -14.53 -22.37 -3.08
CA LEU A 315 -14.40 -23.15 -1.84
C LEU A 315 -15.26 -22.59 -0.69
N LEU A 316 -15.91 -21.44 -0.86
CA LEU A 316 -16.76 -20.87 0.17
C LEU A 316 -18.06 -21.66 0.30
N THR A 317 -18.47 -21.96 1.53
CA THR A 317 -19.85 -22.36 1.81
C THR A 317 -20.76 -21.13 1.77
N ASP A 318 -22.05 -21.33 1.54
CA ASP A 318 -23.04 -20.23 1.53
C ASP A 318 -22.96 -19.38 2.81
N SER A 319 -22.85 -20.03 3.97
CA SER A 319 -22.71 -19.33 5.26
C SER A 319 -21.45 -18.47 5.33
N ARG A 320 -20.30 -18.97 4.86
CA ARG A 320 -19.04 -18.21 4.86
C ARG A 320 -19.10 -17.07 3.85
N ALA A 321 -19.68 -17.30 2.68
CA ALA A 321 -19.88 -16.26 1.66
C ALA A 321 -20.76 -15.11 2.20
N CYS A 322 -21.87 -15.42 2.87
CA CYS A 322 -22.70 -14.43 3.54
C CYS A 322 -21.91 -13.66 4.61
N SER A 323 -21.23 -14.35 5.52
CA SER A 323 -20.46 -13.67 6.59
C SER A 323 -19.37 -12.73 6.05
N LEU A 324 -18.63 -13.14 5.01
CA LEU A 324 -17.63 -12.26 4.37
C LEU A 324 -18.29 -11.08 3.66
N SER A 325 -19.44 -11.29 3.00
CA SER A 325 -20.21 -10.23 2.36
C SER A 325 -20.71 -9.20 3.38
N ASP A 326 -21.30 -9.67 4.49
CA ASP A 326 -21.80 -8.83 5.58
C ASP A 326 -20.66 -8.01 6.20
N LEU A 327 -19.47 -8.59 6.35
CA LEU A 327 -18.29 -7.88 6.85
C LEU A 327 -17.82 -6.79 5.87
N ILE A 328 -17.78 -7.08 4.57
CA ILE A 328 -17.42 -6.10 3.53
C ILE A 328 -18.41 -4.92 3.55
N GLU A 329 -19.70 -5.20 3.70
CA GLU A 329 -20.76 -4.19 3.81
C GLU A 329 -20.63 -3.37 5.11
N ALA A 330 -20.40 -4.02 6.26
CA ALA A 330 -20.19 -3.35 7.54
C ALA A 330 -18.94 -2.45 7.54
N CYS A 331 -17.92 -2.81 6.75
CA CYS A 331 -16.74 -1.99 6.51
C CYS A 331 -16.96 -0.87 5.48
N ALA A 332 -18.13 -0.86 4.83
CA ALA A 332 -18.55 0.07 3.78
C ALA A 332 -17.57 0.14 2.59
N LEU A 333 -16.89 -0.96 2.27
CA LEU A 333 -15.88 -0.97 1.21
C LEU A 333 -16.52 -0.78 -0.17
N GLY A 334 -16.27 0.38 -0.79
CA GLY A 334 -16.79 0.74 -2.11
C GLY A 334 -18.28 1.07 -2.12
N SER A 335 -18.89 1.40 -0.98
CA SER A 335 -20.32 1.71 -0.89
C SER A 335 -20.75 2.93 -1.71
N GLY A 336 -19.81 3.86 -1.99
CA GLY A 336 -20.07 5.14 -2.64
C GLY A 336 -20.83 6.13 -1.75
N VAL A 337 -21.14 5.76 -0.51
CA VAL A 337 -21.95 6.56 0.42
C VAL A 337 -21.37 6.50 1.83
N LEU A 338 -21.41 7.65 2.50
CA LEU A 338 -21.14 7.79 3.93
C LEU A 338 -22.37 8.44 4.57
N SER A 339 -22.86 7.89 5.68
CA SER A 339 -24.02 8.50 6.36
C SER A 339 -23.68 9.91 6.85
N ALA A 340 -24.66 10.81 6.88
CA ALA A 340 -24.45 12.19 7.29
C ALA A 340 -23.86 12.30 8.72
N ALA A 341 -24.27 11.39 9.62
CA ALA A 341 -23.73 11.32 10.97
C ALA A 341 -22.24 10.97 10.99
N LEU A 342 -21.82 9.93 10.24
CA LEU A 342 -20.41 9.54 10.17
C LEU A 342 -19.55 10.59 9.45
N LEU A 343 -20.10 11.26 8.44
CA LEU A 343 -19.42 12.38 7.78
C LEU A 343 -19.18 13.54 8.74
N ALA A 344 -20.20 13.88 9.56
CA ALA A 344 -20.09 14.92 10.58
C ALA A 344 -19.03 14.56 11.63
N ASP A 345 -18.99 13.31 12.08
CA ASP A 345 -17.99 12.84 13.05
C ASP A 345 -16.56 12.91 12.49
N LEU A 346 -16.34 12.47 11.24
CA LEU A 346 -15.04 12.59 10.58
C LEU A 346 -14.64 14.06 10.39
N THR A 347 -15.55 14.90 9.93
CA THR A 347 -15.28 16.34 9.74
C THR A 347 -14.93 17.01 11.05
N ALA A 348 -15.63 16.67 12.13
CA ALA A 348 -15.30 17.17 13.47
C ALA A 348 -13.94 16.65 13.96
N ALA A 349 -13.60 15.38 13.69
CA ALA A 349 -12.28 14.83 14.01
C ALA A 349 -11.15 15.59 13.30
N LEU A 350 -11.34 15.94 12.02
CA LEU A 350 -10.38 16.75 11.29
C LEU A 350 -10.28 18.15 11.90
N ALA A 351 -11.41 18.84 12.12
CA ALA A 351 -11.43 20.19 12.69
C ALA A 351 -10.67 20.30 14.02
N ASP A 352 -10.86 19.34 14.95
CA ASP A 352 -10.14 19.30 16.23
C ASP A 352 -8.60 19.26 16.01
N THR A 353 -8.14 18.52 15.00
CA THR A 353 -6.70 18.41 14.71
C THR A 353 -6.17 19.60 13.91
N GLU A 354 -6.95 20.13 12.96
CA GLU A 354 -6.56 21.27 12.10
C GLU A 354 -6.33 22.54 12.93
N GLU A 355 -7.04 22.72 14.06
CA GLU A 355 -6.88 23.87 14.95
C GLU A 355 -5.48 23.95 15.56
N VAL A 356 -4.87 22.81 15.91
CA VAL A 356 -3.57 22.76 16.60
C VAL A 356 -2.38 22.62 15.66
N MET A 357 -2.57 22.05 14.47
CA MET A 357 -1.50 21.76 13.51
C MET A 357 -0.65 22.97 13.08
N PRO A 358 -1.20 24.17 12.76
CA PRO A 358 -0.40 25.33 12.38
C PRO A 358 0.59 25.78 13.45
N CYS A 359 0.16 25.76 14.72
CA CYS A 359 1.01 26.15 15.84
C CYS A 359 2.14 25.15 16.06
N LEU A 360 1.83 23.86 15.98
CA LEU A 360 2.79 22.77 16.16
C LEU A 360 3.80 22.70 15.01
N ALA A 361 3.37 22.95 13.77
CA ALA A 361 4.25 22.93 12.60
C ALA A 361 5.35 24.01 12.61
N ARG A 362 5.17 25.08 13.40
CA ARG A 362 6.13 26.18 13.55
C ARG A 362 7.14 25.97 14.69
N GLN A 363 6.93 24.96 15.53
CA GLN A 363 7.85 24.69 16.63
C GLN A 363 9.12 24.02 16.07
N PRO A 364 10.33 24.46 16.48
CA PRO A 364 11.53 23.72 16.16
C PRO A 364 11.44 22.32 16.76
N ALA A 365 11.90 21.31 16.01
CA ALA A 365 11.99 19.95 16.55
C ALA A 365 12.85 19.96 17.82
N GLN A 366 12.30 19.45 18.93
CA GLN A 366 13.04 19.30 20.19
C GLN A 366 14.11 18.21 20.08
#